data_AF-A0A067EAW2-F1
#
_entry.id   AF-A0A067EAW2-F1
#
_cell.length_a   1.000
_cell.length_b   1.000
_cell.length_c   1.000
_cell.angle_alpha   90.00
_cell.angle_beta   90.00
_cell.angle_gamma   90.00
#
_symmetry.space_group_name_H-M   'P 1'
#
loop_
_entity.id
_entity.type
_entity.pdbx_description
1 polymer ?
#
loop_
_entity_poly.entity_id
_entity_poly.type
_entity_poly.pdbx_seq_one_letter_code
_entity_poly.pdbx_strand_id
1 'polypeptide(L)'
;QASSRTPYKKLRSHGITNMLGWGILMIIGAILARYFKQWAPIWFYSHTLVQSLGFVLGVAGVICGLVLENKFDADVSTHKGLGIFILVLGCLQ
;
A
#
# COMPACT_ATOMS: atom_id res chain seq x y z
N GLN A 1 5.51 -30.84 -12.23
CA GLN A 1 4.99 -30.38 -10.91
C GLN A 1 5.42 -28.92 -10.67
N ALA A 2 4.81 -27.94 -11.35
CA ALA A 2 5.23 -26.52 -11.28
C ALA A 2 4.07 -25.50 -11.21
N SER A 3 2.82 -25.94 -11.39
CA SER A 3 1.67 -25.04 -11.53
C SER A 3 1.11 -24.50 -10.19
N SER A 4 1.32 -25.20 -9.07
CA SER A 4 0.73 -24.83 -7.77
C SER A 4 1.53 -23.82 -6.94
N ARG A 5 2.77 -23.48 -7.29
CA ARG A 5 3.61 -22.52 -6.52
C ARG A 5 3.48 -21.06 -6.95
N THR A 6 3.07 -20.82 -8.19
CA THR A 6 2.95 -19.47 -8.76
C THR A 6 1.84 -18.62 -8.13
N PRO A 7 0.69 -19.18 -7.71
CA PRO A 7 -0.41 -18.37 -7.19
C PRO A 7 -0.12 -17.83 -5.77
N TYR A 8 0.43 -18.67 -4.89
CA TYR A 8 0.82 -18.27 -3.52
C TYR A 8 1.95 -17.25 -3.49
N LYS A 9 2.90 -17.31 -4.44
CA LYS A 9 3.96 -16.30 -4.56
C LYS A 9 3.40 -14.90 -4.86
N LYS A 10 2.36 -14.82 -5.70
CA LYS A 10 1.70 -13.55 -6.04
C LYS A 10 0.92 -12.99 -4.84
N LEU A 11 0.24 -13.85 -4.08
CA LEU A 11 -0.46 -13.47 -2.85
C LEU A 11 0.52 -12.91 -1.80
N ARG A 12 1.65 -13.59 -1.61
CA ARG A 12 2.71 -13.12 -0.71
C ARG A 12 3.33 -11.80 -1.19
N SER A 13 3.57 -11.66 -2.49
CA SER A 13 4.09 -10.41 -3.06
C SER A 13 3.12 -9.25 -2.86
N HIS A 14 1.83 -9.43 -3.13
CA HIS A 14 0.78 -8.44 -2.86
C HIS A 14 0.80 -7.98 -1.40
N GLY A 15 0.82 -8.93 -0.46
CA GLY A 15 0.87 -8.63 0.97
C GLY A 15 2.13 -7.87 1.37
N ILE A 16 3.30 -8.28 0.88
CA ILE A 16 4.58 -7.58 1.16
C ILE A 16 4.57 -6.17 0.58
N THR A 17 4.13 -5.99 -0.66
CA THR A 17 4.07 -4.68 -1.31
C THR A 17 3.12 -3.73 -0.56
N ASN A 18 1.94 -4.21 -0.16
CA ASN A 18 0.99 -3.40 0.62
C ASN A 18 1.51 -3.10 2.05
N MET A 19 2.19 -4.05 2.70
CA MET A 19 2.81 -3.80 4.00
C MET A 19 3.90 -2.74 3.92
N LEU A 20 4.78 -2.82 2.91
CA LEU A 20 5.85 -1.83 2.72
C LEU A 20 5.29 -0.46 2.32
N GLY A 21 4.36 -0.41 1.36
CA GLY A 21 3.74 0.81 0.87
C GLY A 21 2.82 1.46 1.90
N TRP A 22 1.65 0.87 2.13
CA TRP A 22 0.62 1.46 3.00
C TRP A 22 0.84 1.24 4.49
N GLY A 23 1.47 0.14 4.89
CA GLY A 23 1.76 -0.12 6.30
C GLY A 23 2.91 0.74 6.82
N ILE A 24 4.09 0.60 6.23
CA ILE A 24 5.33 1.18 6.79
C ILE A 24 5.58 2.59 6.26
N LEU A 25 5.61 2.79 4.93
CA LEU A 25 5.99 4.09 4.36
C LEU A 25 4.99 5.19 4.70
N MET A 26 3.68 4.91 4.70
CA MET A 26 2.68 5.91 5.08
C MET A 26 2.84 6.38 6.53
N ILE A 27 3.15 5.46 7.46
CA ILE A 27 3.42 5.80 8.86
C ILE A 27 4.69 6.64 8.98
N ILE A 28 5.76 6.28 8.26
CA ILE A 28 7.00 7.09 8.24
C ILE A 28 6.71 8.49 7.71
N GLY A 29 5.93 8.63 6.63
CA GLY A 29 5.49 9.91 6.09
C GLY A 29 4.77 10.75 7.14
N ALA A 30 3.84 10.17 7.89
CA ALA A 30 3.12 10.86 8.97
C ALA A 30 4.04 11.29 10.13
N ILE A 31 5.00 10.43 10.52
CA ILE A 31 6.02 10.75 11.54
C ILE A 31 6.87 11.94 11.09
N LEU A 32 7.31 11.97 9.83
CA LEU A 32 8.07 13.09 9.26
C LEU A 32 7.27 14.40 9.36
N ALA A 33 6.00 14.41 8.96
CA ALA A 33 5.14 15.58 9.08
C ALA A 33 4.95 16.04 10.54
N ARG A 34 4.86 15.09 11.48
CA ARG A 34 4.60 15.37 12.89
C ARG A 34 5.82 15.94 13.62
N TYR A 35 6.99 15.35 13.44
CA TYR A 35 8.17 15.66 14.27
C TYR A 35 9.16 16.60 13.59
N PHE A 36 9.17 16.66 12.25
CA PHE A 36 10.17 17.45 11.54
C PHE A 36 9.64 18.84 11.15
N LYS A 37 8.41 19.21 11.52
CA LYS A 37 7.76 20.48 11.12
C LYS A 37 8.61 21.74 11.38
N GLN A 38 9.48 21.72 12.38
CA GLN A 38 10.43 22.80 12.71
C GLN A 38 11.53 23.01 11.63
N TRP A 39 11.81 22.00 10.80
CA TRP A 39 12.82 22.02 9.73
C TRP A 39 12.19 22.44 8.40
N ALA A 40 11.50 23.57 8.36
CA ALA A 40 10.91 24.06 7.11
C ALA A 40 12.00 24.54 6.13
N PRO A 41 11.91 24.23 4.82
CA PRO A 41 10.87 23.47 4.12
C PRO A 41 11.16 21.96 4.00
N ILE A 42 12.28 21.47 4.56
CA ILE A 42 12.75 20.08 4.45
C ILE A 42 11.69 19.07 4.89
N TRP A 43 10.98 19.35 5.97
CA TRP A 43 9.93 18.44 6.48
C TRP A 43 8.85 18.16 5.43
N PHE A 44 8.48 19.19 4.65
CA PHE A 44 7.43 19.09 3.66
C PHE A 44 7.88 18.22 2.50
N TYR A 45 9.08 18.46 1.96
CA TYR A 45 9.63 17.64 0.88
C TYR A 45 9.83 16.18 1.31
N SER A 46 10.37 15.95 2.51
CA SER A 46 10.58 14.60 3.04
C SER A 46 9.24 13.88 3.26
N HIS A 47 8.24 14.55 3.83
CA HIS A 47 6.89 14.01 3.99
C HIS A 47 6.27 13.66 2.64
N THR A 48 6.23 14.62 1.70
CA THR A 48 5.62 14.43 0.38
C THR A 48 6.31 13.32 -0.41
N LEU A 49 7.65 13.24 -0.37
CA LEU A 49 8.39 12.18 -1.05
C LEU A 49 8.03 10.80 -0.49
N VAL A 50 8.10 10.63 0.83
CA VAL A 50 7.82 9.33 1.46
C VAL A 50 6.35 8.93 1.28
N GLN A 51 5.42 9.88 1.42
CA GLN A 51 3.99 9.64 1.15
C GLN A 51 3.74 9.24 -0.30
N SER A 52 4.33 9.95 -1.26
CA SER A 52 4.13 9.64 -2.69
C SER A 52 4.66 8.24 -3.02
N LEU A 53 5.82 7.87 -2.49
CA LEU A 53 6.39 6.52 -2.67
C LEU A 53 5.52 5.44 -2.03
N GLY A 54 5.06 5.65 -0.80
CA GLY A 54 4.15 4.74 -0.09
C GLY A 54 2.83 4.55 -0.83
N PHE A 55 2.26 5.65 -1.35
CA PHE A 55 1.02 5.65 -2.11
C PHE A 55 1.15 4.89 -3.43
N VAL A 56 2.19 5.15 -4.24
CA VAL A 56 2.41 4.45 -5.52
C VAL A 56 2.60 2.95 -5.30
N LEU A 57 3.39 2.55 -4.30
CA LEU A 57 3.57 1.14 -3.96
C LEU A 57 2.27 0.49 -3.47
N GLY A 58 1.47 1.20 -2.66
CA GLY A 58 0.17 0.73 -2.20
C GLY A 58 -0.83 0.55 -3.35
N VAL A 59 -0.90 1.50 -4.29
CA VAL A 59 -1.75 1.37 -5.50
C VAL A 59 -1.35 0.15 -6.32
N ALA A 60 -0.04 -0.07 -6.54
CA ALA A 60 0.45 -1.26 -7.23
C ALA A 60 0.07 -2.56 -6.49
N GLY A 61 0.14 -2.54 -5.16
CA GLY A 61 -0.34 -3.63 -4.30
C GLY A 61 -1.83 -3.89 -4.49
N VAL A 62 -2.70 -2.88 -4.39
CA VAL A 62 -4.15 -3.00 -4.59
C VAL A 62 -4.50 -3.55 -5.97
N ILE A 63 -3.87 -3.04 -7.04
CA ILE A 63 -4.08 -3.57 -8.40
C ILE A 63 -3.70 -5.06 -8.46
N CYS A 64 -2.58 -5.45 -7.85
CA CYS A 64 -2.19 -6.85 -7.76
C CYS A 64 -3.25 -7.69 -7.03
N GLY A 65 -3.85 -7.15 -5.96
CA GLY A 65 -4.92 -7.81 -5.19
C GLY A 65 -6.18 -8.05 -6.02
N LEU A 66 -6.65 -7.04 -6.76
CA LEU A 66 -7.81 -7.15 -7.64
C LEU A 66 -7.59 -8.17 -8.78
N VAL A 67 -6.38 -8.20 -9.35
CA VAL A 67 -6.02 -9.20 -10.37
C VAL A 67 -5.99 -10.62 -9.79
N LEU A 68 -5.63 -10.74 -8.51
CA LEU A 68 -5.51 -12.04 -7.84
C LEU A 68 -6.88 -12.58 -7.41
N GLU A 69 -7.79 -11.72 -6.96
CA GLU A 69 -9.19 -12.07 -6.69
C GLU A 69 -9.85 -12.70 -7.92
N ASN A 70 -9.65 -12.14 -9.12
CA ASN A 70 -10.18 -12.74 -10.36
C ASN A 70 -9.64 -14.15 -10.66
N LYS A 71 -8.59 -14.62 -9.97
CA LYS A 71 -7.97 -15.95 -10.15
C LYS A 71 -8.26 -16.92 -9.03
N PHE A 72 -8.74 -16.44 -7.89
CA PHE A 72 -9.07 -17.27 -6.74
C PHE A 72 -10.48 -16.90 -6.31
N ASP A 73 -11.38 -17.88 -6.36
CA ASP A 73 -12.77 -17.75 -5.90
C ASP A 73 -12.85 -17.67 -4.35
N ALA A 74 -12.04 -16.79 -3.78
CA ALA A 74 -11.89 -16.58 -2.35
C ALA A 74 -12.79 -15.42 -1.94
N ASP A 75 -13.68 -15.65 -0.97
CA ASP A 75 -14.49 -14.60 -0.38
C ASP A 75 -13.63 -13.69 0.52
N VAL A 76 -13.19 -12.58 -0.06
CA VAL A 76 -12.40 -11.52 0.60
C VAL A 76 -13.13 -10.17 0.58
N SER A 77 -14.46 -10.21 0.53
CA SER A 77 -15.35 -9.05 0.41
C SER A 77 -15.04 -7.93 1.42
N THR A 78 -14.89 -8.27 2.70
CA THR A 78 -14.55 -7.30 3.77
C THR A 78 -13.16 -6.68 3.57
N HIS A 79 -12.15 -7.49 3.26
CA HIS A 79 -10.79 -7.00 3.05
C HIS A 79 -10.72 -6.06 1.85
N LYS A 80 -11.41 -6.39 0.75
CA LYS A 80 -11.53 -5.54 -0.43
C LYS A 80 -12.23 -4.22 -0.11
N GLY A 81 -13.34 -4.26 0.63
CA GLY A 81 -14.05 -3.07 1.07
C GLY A 81 -13.14 -2.11 1.86
N LEU A 82 -12.41 -2.64 2.85
CA LEU A 82 -11.43 -1.85 3.62
C LEU A 82 -10.28 -1.34 2.74
N GLY A 83 -9.77 -2.15 1.83
CA GLY A 83 -8.69 -1.75 0.91
C GLY A 83 -9.10 -0.60 -0.01
N ILE A 84 -10.31 -0.65 -0.57
CA ILE A 84 -10.86 0.45 -1.39
C ILE A 84 -11.10 1.69 -0.54
N PHE A 85 -11.65 1.53 0.67
CA PHE A 85 -11.85 2.66 1.58
C PHE A 85 -10.53 3.38 1.90
N ILE A 86 -9.47 2.63 2.23
CA ILE A 86 -8.13 3.17 2.46
C ILE A 86 -7.56 3.80 1.18
N LEU A 87 -7.81 3.22 -0.01
CA LEU A 87 -7.40 3.81 -1.30
C LEU A 87 -7.98 5.21 -1.48
N VAL A 88 -9.29 5.35 -1.24
CA VAL A 88 -9.99 6.63 -1.37
C VAL A 88 -9.43 7.65 -0.38
N LEU A 89 -9.21 7.26 0.88
CA LEU A 89 -8.56 8.13 1.86
C LEU A 89 -7.14 8.51 1.43
N GLY A 90 -6.37 7.59 0.87
CA GLY A 90 -5.04 7.84 0.35
C GLY A 90 -5.02 8.82 -0.83
N CYS A 91 -6.05 8.81 -1.70
CA CYS A 91 -6.20 9.80 -2.77
C CYS A 91 -6.54 11.21 -2.25
N LEU A 92 -7.15 11.32 -1.07
CA LEU A 92 -7.53 12.59 -0.43
C LEU A 92 -6.40 13.18 0.44
N GLN A 93 -5.38 12.39 0.75
CA GLN A 93 -4.26 12.68 1.66
C GLN A 93 -3.15 13.48 1.00
#